data_AF-A0A150FXD5-F1
#
_entry.id   AF-A0A150FXD5-F1
#
_cell.length_a   1.000
_cell.length_b   1.000
_cell.length_c   1.000
_cell.angle_alpha   90.00
_cell.angle_beta   90.00
_cell.angle_gamma   90.00
#
_symmetry.space_group_name_H-M   'P 1'
#
loop_
_entity.id
_entity.type
_entity.pdbx_description
1 polymer ?
#
loop_
_entity_poly.entity_id
_entity_poly.type
_entity_poly.pdbx_seq_one_letter_code
_entity_poly.pdbx_strand_id
1 'polypeptide(L)' 'MCSEAGITTHITPHSLRIGGNSAAVDNGVPAEVRRAHGRWLLPGMVDLYTRRSPDTGIDLTRRMTGR' A
#
# COMPACT_ATOMS: atom_id res chain seq x y z
N MET A 1 -7.31 10.26 -15.32
CA MET A 1 -7.00 9.09 -14.45
C MET A 1 -7.50 9.22 -13.02
N CYS A 2 -6.90 10.01 -12.11
CA CYS A 2 -7.40 10.09 -10.71
C CYS A 2 -8.73 10.85 -10.60
N SER A 3 -8.85 12.01 -11.24
CA SER A 3 -10.08 12.81 -11.24
C SER A 3 -11.25 12.11 -11.94
N GLU A 4 -10.98 11.34 -12.99
CA GLU A 4 -11.98 10.50 -13.70
C GLU A 4 -12.45 9.33 -12.83
N ALA A 5 -11.60 8.83 -11.95
CA ALA A 5 -11.97 7.82 -10.95
C ALA A 5 -12.69 8.43 -9.72
N GLY A 6 -13.10 9.70 -9.79
CA GLY A 6 -13.77 10.40 -8.68
C GLY A 6 -12.84 10.77 -7.52
N ILE A 7 -11.52 10.63 -7.68
CA ILE A 7 -10.54 11.03 -6.67
C ILE A 7 -10.16 12.48 -6.95
N THR A 8 -10.92 13.39 -6.33
CA THR A 8 -10.93 14.81 -6.69
C THR A 8 -9.91 15.67 -5.95
N THR A 9 -9.33 15.19 -4.84
CA THR A 9 -8.37 15.98 -4.05
C THR A 9 -7.27 15.12 -3.38
N HIS A 10 -6.16 15.76 -3.02
CA HIS A 10 -5.07 15.25 -2.15
C HIS A 10 -4.19 14.11 -2.68
N ILE A 11 -4.25 13.72 -3.96
CA ILE A 11 -3.24 12.84 -4.54
C ILE A 11 -1.96 13.61 -4.82
N THR A 12 -0.89 13.22 -4.13
CA THR A 12 0.46 13.76 -4.32
C THR A 12 1.34 12.76 -5.05
N PRO A 13 2.50 13.17 -5.59
CA PRO A 13 3.51 12.22 -6.09
C PRO A 13 3.88 11.15 -5.06
N HIS A 14 3.88 11.50 -3.76
CA HIS A 14 4.09 10.55 -2.68
C HIS A 14 2.99 9.49 -2.61
N SER A 15 1.73 9.86 -2.84
CA SER A 15 0.59 8.93 -2.86
C SER A 15 0.74 7.89 -3.99
N LEU A 16 1.17 8.32 -5.17
CA LEU A 16 1.46 7.43 -6.30
C LEU A 16 2.60 6.46 -5.98
N ARG A 17 3.63 6.92 -5.27
CA ARG A 17 4.76 6.08 -4.82
C ARG A 17 4.32 4.98 -3.87
N ILE A 18 3.40 5.28 -2.95
CA ILE A 18 2.78 4.29 -2.05
C ILE A 18 1.97 3.26 -2.86
N GLY A 19 1.14 3.74 -3.80
CA GLY A 19 0.35 2.87 -4.67
C GLY A 19 1.23 1.92 -5.49
N GLY A 20 2.29 2.43 -6.11
CA GLY A 20 3.26 1.63 -6.86
C GLY A 20 4.02 0.63 -5.99
N ASN A 21 4.38 1.00 -4.75
CA ASN A 21 4.96 0.06 -3.80
C ASN A 21 4.01 -1.09 -3.45
N SER A 22 2.73 -0.79 -3.23
CA SER A 22 1.71 -1.82 -2.95
C SER A 22 1.51 -2.75 -4.14
N ALA A 23 1.36 -2.20 -5.35
CA ALA A 23 1.24 -3.00 -6.56
C ALA A 23 2.47 -3.90 -6.80
N ALA A 24 3.68 -3.41 -6.51
CA ALA A 24 4.90 -4.21 -6.62
C ALA A 24 4.90 -5.38 -5.61
N VAL A 25 4.37 -5.20 -4.39
CA VAL A 25 4.19 -6.31 -3.44
C VAL A 25 3.22 -7.34 -3.98
N ASP A 26 2.08 -6.91 -4.51
CA ASP A 26 1.06 -7.82 -5.07
C ASP A 26 1.61 -8.65 -6.25
N ASN A 27 2.61 -8.12 -6.95
CA ASN A 27 3.34 -8.82 -8.02
C ASN A 27 4.57 -9.62 -7.53
N GLY A 28 4.77 -9.77 -6.22
CA GLY A 28 5.86 -10.56 -5.64
C GLY A 28 7.24 -9.91 -5.71
N VAL A 29 7.33 -8.59 -5.93
CA VAL A 29 8.63 -7.90 -6.01
C VAL A 29 9.28 -7.84 -4.62
N PRO A 30 10.55 -8.27 -4.47
CA PRO A 30 11.26 -8.26 -3.20
C PRO A 30 11.35 -6.88 -2.56
N ALA A 31 11.34 -6.83 -1.23
CA ALA A 31 11.38 -5.60 -0.44
C ALA A 31 12.58 -4.71 -0.75
N GLU A 32 13.76 -5.30 -0.98
CA GLU A 32 14.97 -4.56 -1.33
C GLU A 32 14.84 -3.83 -2.67
N VAL A 33 14.30 -4.50 -3.69
CA VAL A 33 14.07 -3.92 -5.02
C VAL A 33 13.05 -2.79 -4.94
N ARG A 34 11.94 -3.01 -4.22
CA ARG A 34 10.93 -1.97 -3.97
C ARG A 34 11.50 -0.78 -3.21
N ARG A 35 12.35 -1.02 -2.21
CA ARG A 35 13.03 0.01 -1.42
C ARG A 35 13.90 0.90 -2.31
N ALA A 36 14.76 0.28 -3.12
CA ALA A 36 15.63 0.99 -4.06
C ALA A 36 14.83 1.79 -5.09
N HIS A 37 13.85 1.15 -5.74
CA HIS A 37 13.01 1.79 -6.75
C HIS A 37 12.21 2.98 -6.18
N GLY A 38 11.54 2.76 -5.04
CA GLY A 38 10.76 3.80 -4.37
C GLY A 38 11.61 4.84 -3.62
N ARG A 39 12.94 4.68 -3.59
CA ARG A 39 13.86 5.56 -2.84
C ARG A 39 13.43 5.73 -1.39
N TRP A 40 13.07 4.62 -0.75
CA TRP A 40 12.64 4.61 0.64
C TRP A 40 13.87 4.64 1.56
N LEU A 41 13.96 5.68 2.39
CA LEU A 41 15.13 5.95 3.23
C LEU A 41 15.38 4.81 4.23
N LEU A 42 14.34 4.47 5.00
CA LEU A 42 14.41 3.42 6.01
C LEU A 42 13.88 2.09 5.46
N PRO A 43 14.49 0.94 5.81
CA PRO A 43 13.99 -0.36 5.38
C PRO A 43 12.51 -0.58 5.72
N GLY A 44 12.09 -0.27 6.95
CA GLY A 44 10.71 -0.46 7.40
C GLY A 44 9.67 0.42 6.72
N MET A 45 10.07 1.47 5.99
CA MET A 45 9.11 2.28 5.22
C MET A 45 8.46 1.49 4.09
N VAL A 46 9.20 0.55 3.50
CA VAL A 46 8.71 -0.23 2.37
C VAL A 46 7.53 -1.12 2.79
N ASP A 47 7.54 -1.61 4.03
CA ASP A 47 6.47 -2.43 4.59
C ASP A 47 5.36 -1.57 5.19
N LEU A 48 5.71 -0.44 5.82
CA LEU A 48 4.73 0.54 6.33
C LEU A 48 3.80 1.05 5.23
N TYR A 49 4.34 1.32 4.04
CA TYR A 49 3.60 1.81 2.87
C TYR A 49 3.15 0.69 1.92
N THR A 50 3.09 -0.54 2.41
CA THR A 50 2.42 -1.64 1.71
C THR A 50 0.97 -1.72 2.18
N ARG A 51 0.03 -1.75 1.24
CA ARG A 51 -1.38 -1.96 1.54
C ARG A 51 -1.52 -3.30 2.28
N ARG A 52 -2.15 -3.29 3.45
CA ARG A 52 -2.51 -4.53 4.15
C ARG A 52 -3.62 -5.25 3.39
N SER A 53 -3.57 -6.58 3.36
CA SER A 53 -4.65 -7.36 2.75
C SER A 53 -5.99 -6.99 3.41
N PRO A 54 -7.03 -6.67 2.61
CA PRO A 54 -8.37 -6.44 3.16
C PRO A 54 -8.88 -7.66 3.93
N ASP A 55 -8.45 -8.87 3.58
CA ASP A 55 -8.82 -10.10 4.30
C ASP A 55 -8.38 -10.07 5.75
N THR A 56 -7.19 -9.54 6.03
CA THR A 56 -6.69 -9.39 7.41
C THR A 56 -7.56 -8.44 8.23
N GLY A 57 -8.04 -7.36 7.61
CA GLY A 57 -8.96 -6.42 8.26
C GLY A 57 -10.33 -7.03 8.49
N ILE A 58 -10.88 -7.70 7.48
CA ILE A 58 -12.19 -8.35 7.54
C ILE A 58 -12.20 -9.48 8.58
N ASP A 59 -11.15 -10.29 8.63
CA ASP A 59 -11.01 -11.37 9.62
C ASP A 59 -10.89 -10.82 11.04
N LEU A 60 -10.14 -9.74 11.25
CA LEU A 60 -10.08 -9.06 12.53
C LEU A 60 -11.45 -8.53 12.95
N THR A 61 -12.17 -7.87 12.05
CA THR A 61 -13.52 -7.38 12.31
C THR A 61 -14.47 -8.54 12.63
N ARG A 62 -14.44 -9.64 11.88
CA ARG A 62 -15.26 -10.84 12.12
C ARG A 62 -14.97 -11.46 13.49
N ARG A 63 -13.71 -11.49 13.93
CA ARG A 63 -13.33 -11.96 15.29
C ARG A 63 -13.81 -11.01 16.39
N MET A 64 -13.92 -9.72 16.11
CA MET A 64 -14.41 -8.73 17.06
C MET A 64 -15.94 -8.67 17.15
N THR A 65 -16.66 -9.00 16.07
CA THR A 65 -18.13 -9.04 16.02
C THR A 65 -18.74 -10.42 16.25
N GLY A 66 -17.94 -11.49 16.12
CA GLY A 66 -18.33 -12.86 16.43
C GLY A 66 -18.37 -13.11 17.94
N ARG A 67 -19.54 -12.88 18.53
CA ARG A 67 -20.01 -13.54 19.75
C ARG A 67 -20.63 -14.89 19.38
#